data_AF-A0A5N6AC85-F1
#
_entry.id   AF-A0A5N6AC85-F1
#
_cell.length_a   1.000
_cell.length_b   1.000
_cell.length_c   1.000
_cell.angle_alpha   90.00
_cell.angle_beta   90.00
_cell.angle_gamma   90.00
#
_symmetry.space_group_name_H-M   'P 1'
#
loop_
_entity.id
_entity.type
_entity.pdbx_description
1 polymer ?
#
loop_
_entity_poly.entity_id
_entity_poly.type
_entity_poly.pdbx_seq_one_letter_code
_entity_poly.pdbx_strand_id
1 'polypeptide(L)'
;MGGGWGIDALLSRQTRDHRDLDLMHRLEQEPKLVAALAAAGFAETLDWRPATFVVTAADGREIDLHPLEFAPDGSALQGSLDPDHPFHYPAACFVTDTIGATTFPCLSVEQQVHFHRGYEPTDRDRRHMAHLRAAFGLATHF
;
A
#
# COMPACT_ATOMS: atom_id res chain seq x y z
N MET A 1 -1.75 2.25 -4.90
CA MET A 1 -1.58 2.79 -3.54
C MET A 1 -2.27 1.92 -2.51
N GLY A 2 -1.62 1.69 -1.38
CA GLY A 2 -2.14 0.94 -0.25
C GLY A 2 -2.15 1.77 1.04
N GLY A 3 -2.23 1.08 2.18
CA GLY A 3 -2.06 1.66 3.51
C GLY A 3 -2.97 2.84 3.79
N GLY A 4 -2.48 3.81 4.58
CA GLY A 4 -3.31 4.89 5.10
C GLY A 4 -3.92 5.77 4.02
N TRP A 5 -3.11 6.23 3.05
CA TRP A 5 -3.60 7.03 1.93
C TRP A 5 -4.58 6.25 1.05
N GLY A 6 -4.35 4.95 0.85
CA GLY A 6 -5.28 4.09 0.11
C GLY A 6 -6.61 3.91 0.84
N ILE A 7 -6.64 3.91 2.17
CA ILE A 7 -7.90 3.88 2.94
C ILE A 7 -8.66 5.20 2.82
N ASP A 8 -7.97 6.33 2.98
CA ASP A 8 -8.59 7.64 2.89
C ASP A 8 -9.09 7.96 1.47
N ALA A 9 -8.42 7.41 0.45
CA ALA A 9 -8.90 7.36 -0.92
C ALA A 9 -10.26 6.68 -1.06
N LEU A 10 -10.38 5.45 -0.54
CA LEU A 10 -11.62 4.67 -0.54
C LEU A 10 -12.76 5.40 0.21
N LEU A 11 -12.41 6.16 1.25
CA LEU A 11 -13.37 6.97 2.01
C LEU A 11 -13.69 8.32 1.34
N SER A 12 -13.02 8.65 0.23
CA SER A 12 -13.10 9.93 -0.48
C SER A 12 -12.86 11.15 0.42
N ARG A 13 -12.10 10.99 1.51
CA ARG A 13 -11.78 12.06 2.46
C ARG A 13 -10.52 11.71 3.24
N GLN A 14 -9.73 12.72 3.53
CA GLN A 14 -8.62 12.57 4.48
C GLN A 14 -9.17 12.53 5.92
N THR A 15 -8.76 11.52 6.68
CA THR A 15 -9.21 11.24 8.04
C THR A 15 -8.13 11.57 9.08
N ARG A 16 -6.87 11.69 8.66
CA ARG A 16 -5.72 12.10 9.47
C ARG A 16 -4.55 12.55 8.60
N ASP A 17 -3.49 13.06 9.23
CA ASP A 17 -2.21 13.19 8.56
C ASP A 17 -1.52 11.82 8.37
N HIS A 18 -0.87 11.65 7.23
CA HIS A 18 -0.10 10.46 6.87
C HIS A 18 1.39 10.81 6.83
N ARG A 19 2.23 9.95 7.42
CA ARG A 19 3.68 10.14 7.46
C ARG A 19 4.36 9.60 6.18
N ASP A 20 3.74 8.59 5.60
CA ASP A 20 4.27 7.71 4.56
C ASP A 20 3.22 7.51 3.45
N LEU A 21 3.69 7.04 2.30
CA LEU A 21 2.87 6.57 1.18
C LEU A 21 3.27 5.14 0.81
N ASP A 22 2.32 4.20 0.93
CA ASP A 22 2.52 2.82 0.49
C ASP A 22 2.22 2.64 -1.00
N LEU A 23 3.24 2.29 -1.79
CA LEU A 23 3.11 2.02 -3.21
C LEU A 23 3.54 0.59 -3.54
N MET A 24 2.60 -0.17 -4.08
CA MET A 24 2.91 -1.42 -4.74
C MET A 24 3.30 -1.17 -6.19
N HIS A 25 4.43 -1.73 -6.63
CA HIS A 25 4.94 -1.58 -7.99
C HIS A 25 5.30 -2.94 -8.60
N ARG A 26 5.35 -2.98 -9.92
CA ARG A 26 5.85 -4.15 -10.67
C ARG A 26 7.34 -4.31 -10.44
N LEU A 27 7.78 -5.48 -9.98
CA LEU A 27 9.19 -5.77 -9.70
C LEU A 27 10.07 -5.48 -10.92
N GLU A 28 9.62 -5.84 -12.12
CA GLU A 28 10.34 -5.60 -13.37
C GLU A 28 10.54 -4.11 -13.72
N GLN A 29 9.80 -3.20 -13.06
CA GLN A 29 9.87 -1.76 -13.25
C GLN A 29 10.67 -1.03 -12.16
N GLU A 30 11.12 -1.74 -11.12
CA GLU A 30 11.77 -1.15 -9.94
C GLU A 30 12.96 -0.24 -10.30
N PRO A 31 13.90 -0.60 -11.19
CA PRO A 31 15.02 0.28 -11.53
C PRO A 31 14.58 1.63 -12.10
N LYS A 32 13.50 1.63 -12.91
CA LYS A 32 12.95 2.85 -13.51
C LYS A 32 12.22 3.69 -12.46
N LEU A 33 11.48 3.06 -11.55
CA LEU A 33 10.79 3.72 -10.45
C LEU A 33 11.80 4.41 -9.52
N VAL A 34 12.82 3.68 -9.08
CA VAL A 34 13.88 4.21 -8.20
C VAL A 34 14.59 5.38 -8.85
N ALA A 35 14.94 5.28 -10.15
CA ALA A 35 15.55 6.39 -10.87
C ALA A 35 14.64 7.64 -10.93
N ALA A 36 13.33 7.45 -11.15
CA ALA A 36 12.37 8.55 -11.16
C ALA A 36 12.22 9.22 -9.78
N LEU A 37 12.19 8.42 -8.71
CA LEU A 37 12.12 8.93 -7.33
C LEU A 37 13.41 9.63 -6.92
N ALA A 38 14.57 9.11 -7.33
CA ALA A 38 15.86 9.76 -7.15
C ALA A 38 15.91 11.13 -7.84
N ALA A 39 15.43 11.22 -9.08
CA ALA A 39 15.31 12.50 -9.79
C ALA A 39 14.34 13.48 -9.10
N ALA A 40 13.38 12.98 -8.34
CA ALA A 40 12.46 13.77 -7.52
C ALA A 40 13.01 14.10 -6.11
N GLY A 41 14.24 13.71 -5.80
CA GLY A 41 14.92 14.04 -4.54
C GLY A 41 14.73 13.02 -3.40
N PHE A 42 14.23 11.82 -3.70
CA PHE A 42 14.16 10.72 -2.74
C PHE A 42 15.44 9.87 -2.78
N ALA A 43 15.84 9.33 -1.65
CA ALA A 43 16.93 8.36 -1.55
C ALA A 43 16.48 7.13 -0.78
N GLU A 44 16.99 5.95 -1.15
CA GLU A 44 16.76 4.72 -0.37
C GLU A 44 17.35 4.88 1.04
N THR A 45 16.54 4.60 2.06
CA THR A 45 16.90 4.75 3.47
C THR A 45 16.72 3.48 4.29
N LEU A 46 15.95 2.51 3.78
CA LEU A 46 15.76 1.20 4.39
C LEU A 46 15.55 0.17 3.28
N ASP A 47 16.20 -0.99 3.37
CA ASP A 47 16.04 -2.07 2.39
C ASP A 47 15.76 -3.41 3.07
N TRP A 48 14.52 -3.86 2.98
CA TRP A 48 14.03 -5.15 3.48
C TRP A 48 13.48 -6.00 2.32
N ARG A 49 14.00 -5.82 1.09
CA ARG A 49 13.61 -6.62 -0.05
C ARG A 49 13.83 -8.13 0.22
N PRO A 50 12.95 -9.00 -0.28
CA PRO A 50 11.87 -8.72 -1.24
C PRO A 50 10.58 -8.19 -0.62
N ALA A 51 10.52 -8.02 0.70
CA ALA A 51 9.28 -7.59 1.38
C ALA A 51 8.93 -6.14 1.10
N THR A 52 9.84 -5.21 1.38
CA THR A 52 9.61 -3.78 1.17
C THR A 52 10.94 -3.02 1.21
N PHE A 53 10.96 -1.80 0.71
CA PHE A 53 12.04 -0.86 0.97
C PHE A 53 11.49 0.56 1.03
N VAL A 54 12.20 1.45 1.73
CA VAL A 54 11.75 2.82 1.98
C VAL A 54 12.67 3.78 1.26
N VAL A 55 12.07 4.75 0.59
CA VAL A 55 12.77 5.94 0.10
C VAL A 55 12.28 7.18 0.82
N THR A 56 13.20 8.07 1.18
CA THR A 56 12.92 9.28 1.95
C THR A 56 13.47 10.50 1.24
N ALA A 57 12.68 11.57 1.19
CA ALA A 57 13.13 12.88 0.71
C ALA A 57 13.77 13.70 1.83
N ALA A 58 14.56 14.72 1.47
CA ALA A 58 15.26 15.57 2.45
C ALA A 58 14.32 16.31 3.42
N ASP A 59 13.05 16.48 3.07
CA ASP A 59 12.01 17.09 3.91
C ASP A 59 11.28 16.09 4.81
N GLY A 60 11.70 14.83 4.82
CA GLY A 60 11.16 13.77 5.68
C GLY A 60 9.94 13.04 5.11
N ARG A 61 9.52 13.31 3.86
CA ARG A 61 8.49 12.50 3.20
C ARG A 61 9.02 11.11 2.90
N GLU A 62 8.27 10.09 3.30
CA GLU A 62 8.60 8.68 3.14
C GLU A 62 7.66 8.00 2.12
N ILE A 63 8.21 7.06 1.33
CA ILE A 63 7.46 6.17 0.46
C ILE A 63 7.91 4.75 0.73
N ASP A 64 6.97 3.90 1.14
CA ASP A 64 7.17 2.47 1.33
C ASP A 64 6.85 1.77 0.00
N LEU A 65 7.85 1.14 -0.59
CA LEU A 65 7.79 0.50 -1.90
C LEU A 65 7.68 -1.02 -1.73
N HIS A 66 6.60 -1.58 -2.28
CA HIS A 66 6.27 -2.99 -2.21
C HIS A 66 6.41 -3.65 -3.60
N PRO A 67 7.50 -4.40 -3.85
CA PRO A 67 7.72 -5.04 -5.14
C PRO A 67 6.76 -6.21 -5.35
N LEU A 68 6.07 -6.23 -6.49
CA LEU A 68 5.11 -7.25 -6.88
C LEU A 68 5.53 -7.98 -8.15
N GLU A 69 5.50 -9.31 -8.08
CA GLU A 69 5.59 -10.20 -9.23
C GLU A 69 4.18 -10.55 -9.71
N PHE A 70 3.79 -10.03 -10.87
CA PHE A 70 2.46 -10.29 -11.45
C PHE A 70 2.42 -11.59 -12.26
N ALA A 71 1.38 -12.38 -12.05
CA ALA A 71 1.03 -13.52 -12.86
C ALA A 71 0.18 -13.12 -14.09
N PRO A 72 0.09 -13.98 -15.12
CA PRO A 72 -0.71 -13.69 -16.33
C PRO A 72 -2.21 -13.47 -16.08
N ASP A 73 -2.75 -14.00 -14.98
CA ASP A 73 -4.16 -13.83 -14.59
C ASP A 73 -4.43 -12.48 -13.88
N GLY A 74 -3.39 -11.66 -13.70
CA GLY A 74 -3.46 -10.36 -13.04
C GLY A 74 -3.31 -10.42 -11.52
N SER A 75 -3.22 -11.61 -10.91
CA SER A 75 -2.81 -11.75 -9.52
C SER A 75 -1.33 -11.40 -9.35
N ALA A 76 -0.90 -11.15 -8.12
CA ALA A 76 0.50 -10.89 -7.83
C ALA A 76 0.95 -11.52 -6.51
N LEU A 77 2.26 -11.72 -6.41
CA LEU A 77 2.96 -12.10 -5.19
C LEU A 77 3.92 -10.99 -4.79
N GLN A 78 4.01 -10.74 -3.49
CA GLN A 78 5.09 -9.96 -2.88
C GLN A 78 5.89 -10.92 -2.01
N GLY A 79 7.22 -10.88 -2.13
CA GLY A 79 8.06 -11.63 -1.21
C GLY A 79 7.84 -11.19 0.24
N SER A 80 8.18 -12.03 1.20
CA SER A 80 8.21 -11.65 2.61
C SER A 80 9.59 -11.98 3.19
N LEU A 81 9.81 -11.65 4.47
CA LEU A 81 11.03 -12.08 5.18
C LEU A 81 11.05 -13.60 5.45
N ASP A 82 9.91 -14.26 5.30
CA ASP A 82 9.77 -15.72 5.31
C ASP A 82 9.46 -16.22 3.89
N PRO A 83 10.43 -16.82 3.18
CA PRO A 83 10.26 -17.26 1.80
C PRO A 83 9.09 -18.23 1.58
N ASP A 84 8.69 -18.98 2.61
CA ASP A 84 7.59 -19.96 2.52
C ASP A 84 6.20 -19.30 2.66
N HIS A 85 6.16 -18.02 3.03
CA HIS A 85 4.93 -17.27 3.29
C HIS A 85 4.93 -15.90 2.57
N PRO A 86 4.82 -15.87 1.22
CA PRO A 86 4.66 -14.62 0.48
C PRO A 86 3.30 -13.97 0.75
N PHE A 87 3.20 -12.67 0.49
CA PHE A 87 1.91 -11.99 0.51
C PHE A 87 1.21 -12.16 -0.84
N HIS A 88 -0.06 -12.58 -0.80
CA HIS A 88 -0.86 -12.82 -1.98
C HIS A 88 -1.78 -11.64 -2.30
N TYR A 89 -1.80 -11.25 -3.58
CA TYR A 89 -2.66 -10.21 -4.13
C TYR A 89 -3.55 -10.81 -5.22
N PRO A 90 -4.83 -11.11 -4.94
CA PRO A 90 -5.76 -11.53 -5.97
C PRO A 90 -5.92 -10.45 -7.05
N ALA A 91 -6.13 -10.82 -8.32
CA ALA A 91 -6.30 -9.86 -9.40
C ALA A 91 -7.38 -8.80 -9.10
N ALA A 92 -8.48 -9.23 -8.46
CA ALA A 92 -9.60 -8.38 -8.07
C ALA A 92 -9.25 -7.30 -7.02
N CYS A 93 -8.10 -7.42 -6.33
CA CYS A 93 -7.68 -6.43 -5.34
C CYS A 93 -7.13 -5.15 -5.99
N PHE A 94 -6.74 -5.19 -7.26
CA PHE A 94 -6.22 -4.02 -7.96
C PHE A 94 -7.39 -3.27 -8.60
N VAL A 95 -7.86 -2.23 -7.91
CA VAL A 95 -9.00 -1.42 -8.32
C VAL A 95 -8.55 0.00 -8.68
N THR A 96 -9.48 0.79 -9.18
CA THR A 96 -9.27 2.21 -9.47
C THR A 96 -10.21 3.04 -8.63
N ASP A 97 -9.70 4.13 -8.07
CA ASP A 97 -10.49 5.07 -7.28
C ASP A 97 -10.21 6.51 -7.72
N THR A 98 -11.01 7.46 -7.24
CA THR A 98 -10.94 8.88 -7.60
C THR A 98 -11.09 9.77 -6.38
N ILE A 99 -10.09 10.64 -6.15
CA ILE A 99 -10.19 11.75 -5.20
C ILE A 99 -10.24 13.05 -6.00
N GLY A 100 -11.31 13.83 -5.82
CA GLY A 100 -11.53 15.05 -6.61
C GLY A 100 -11.61 14.75 -8.10
N ALA A 101 -10.67 15.27 -8.89
CA ALA A 101 -10.57 15.01 -10.34
C ALA A 101 -9.45 14.00 -10.70
N THR A 102 -8.81 13.40 -9.69
CA THR A 102 -7.64 12.54 -9.88
C THR A 102 -8.03 11.08 -9.68
N THR A 103 -7.93 10.31 -10.76
CA THR A 103 -8.13 8.86 -10.77
C THR A 103 -6.80 8.13 -10.62
N PHE A 104 -6.72 7.11 -9.78
CA PHE A 104 -5.49 6.36 -9.52
C PHE A 104 -5.75 4.88 -9.15
N PRO A 105 -4.78 3.98 -9.41
CA PRO A 105 -4.86 2.59 -8.98
C PRO A 105 -4.62 2.44 -7.47
N CYS A 106 -5.46 1.66 -6.81
CA CYS A 106 -5.35 1.36 -5.38
C CYS A 106 -5.76 -0.07 -5.05
N LEU A 107 -5.49 -0.49 -3.81
CA LEU A 107 -5.98 -1.75 -3.28
C LEU A 107 -7.46 -1.63 -2.94
N SER A 108 -8.20 -2.72 -3.19
CA SER A 108 -9.61 -2.83 -2.79
C SER A 108 -9.77 -2.75 -1.28
N VAL A 109 -10.99 -2.46 -0.84
CA VAL A 109 -11.32 -2.39 0.59
C VAL A 109 -11.03 -3.73 1.28
N GLU A 110 -11.37 -4.84 0.63
CA GLU A 110 -11.13 -6.18 1.16
C GLU A 110 -9.64 -6.46 1.38
N GLN A 111 -8.80 -6.02 0.45
CA GLN A 111 -7.35 -6.22 0.56
C GLN A 111 -6.74 -5.32 1.63
N GLN A 112 -7.21 -4.08 1.77
CA GLN A 112 -6.80 -3.20 2.85
C GLN A 112 -7.12 -3.82 4.22
N VAL A 113 -8.33 -4.37 4.39
CA VAL A 113 -8.72 -5.07 5.62
C VAL A 113 -7.91 -6.36 5.82
N HIS A 114 -7.63 -7.09 4.74
CA HIS A 114 -6.82 -8.32 4.80
C HIS A 114 -5.41 -8.05 5.32
N PHE A 115 -4.75 -6.96 4.89
CA PHE A 115 -3.42 -6.62 5.37
C PHE A 115 -3.38 -6.07 6.79
N HIS A 116 -4.52 -5.72 7.38
CA HIS A 116 -4.64 -5.41 8.81
C HIS A 116 -4.86 -6.68 9.66
N ARG A 117 -4.20 -7.79 9.28
CA ARG A 117 -4.20 -9.08 10.00
C ARG A 117 -2.80 -9.41 10.49
N GLY A 118 -2.71 -10.13 11.60
CA GLY A 118 -1.46 -10.78 12.03
C GLY A 118 -0.49 -9.88 12.82
N TYR A 119 -0.90 -8.67 13.19
CA TYR A 119 -0.14 -7.80 14.09
C TYR A 119 -1.08 -7.13 15.12
N GLU A 120 -0.51 -6.65 16.23
CA GLU A 120 -1.27 -5.89 17.23
C GLU A 120 -1.63 -4.51 16.66
N PRO A 121 -2.92 -4.18 16.47
CA PRO A 121 -3.32 -2.96 15.81
C PRO A 121 -3.06 -1.73 16.67
N THR A 122 -2.56 -0.68 16.04
CA THR A 122 -2.47 0.64 16.65
C THR A 122 -3.85 1.30 16.73
N ASP A 123 -3.98 2.38 17.51
CA ASP A 123 -5.21 3.16 17.53
C ASP A 123 -5.54 3.81 16.18
N ARG A 124 -4.54 4.04 15.33
CA ARG A 124 -4.73 4.54 13.95
C ARG A 124 -5.40 3.48 13.10
N ASP A 125 -4.92 2.24 13.21
CA ASP A 125 -5.48 1.08 12.50
C ASP A 125 -6.93 0.85 12.91
N ARG A 126 -7.20 0.85 14.23
CA ARG A 126 -8.56 0.69 14.78
C ARG A 126 -9.53 1.73 14.22
N ARG A 127 -9.10 3.00 14.15
CA ARG A 127 -9.93 4.08 13.57
C ARG A 127 -10.17 3.88 12.08
N HIS A 128 -9.14 3.51 11.32
CA HIS A 128 -9.28 3.22 9.89
C HIS A 128 -10.26 2.06 9.64
N MET A 129 -10.11 0.96 10.37
CA MET A 129 -11.02 -0.18 10.27
C MET A 129 -12.45 0.20 10.67
N ALA A 130 -12.64 1.03 11.71
CA ALA A 130 -13.96 1.56 12.05
C ALA A 130 -14.58 2.41 10.92
N HIS A 131 -13.80 3.26 10.25
CA HIS A 131 -14.29 4.02 9.10
C HIS A 131 -14.68 3.13 7.92
N LEU A 132 -13.87 2.12 7.59
CA LEU A 132 -14.18 1.18 6.51
C LEU A 132 -15.46 0.38 6.79
N ARG A 133 -15.65 -0.09 8.03
CA ARG A 133 -16.91 -0.76 8.43
C ARG A 133 -18.12 0.14 8.23
N ALA A 134 -18.02 1.39 8.69
CA ALA A 134 -19.13 2.34 8.60
C ALA A 134 -19.46 2.69 7.14
N ALA A 135 -18.46 2.83 6.27
CA ALA A 135 -18.65 3.22 4.88
C ALA A 135 -19.14 2.06 3.99
N PHE A 136 -18.65 0.84 4.23
CA PHE A 136 -18.84 -0.28 3.30
C PHE A 136 -19.64 -1.46 3.87
N GLY A 137 -20.04 -1.43 5.15
CA GLY A 137 -20.86 -2.48 5.77
C GLY A 137 -20.17 -3.85 5.88
N LEU A 138 -18.84 -3.88 5.83
CA LEU A 138 -18.03 -5.09 5.91
C LEU A 138 -17.54 -5.39 7.34
N ALA A 139 -17.04 -6.61 7.57
CA ALA A 139 -16.39 -6.98 8.82
C ALA A 139 -14.87 -6.72 8.77
N THR A 140 -14.31 -6.21 9.86
CA THR A 140 -12.85 -6.07 10.08
C THR A 140 -12.41 -6.89 11.28
N HIS A 141 -11.11 -7.13 11.43
CA HIS A 141 -10.56 -8.00 12.49
C HIS A 141 -10.70 -7.44 13.91
N PHE A 142 -10.80 -6.13 14.02
CA PHE A 142 -10.94 -5.32 15.22
C PHE A 142 -11.65 -4.03 14.85
#